data_AF-A0A5N9FMG1-F1
#
_entry.id   AF-A0A5N9FMG1-F1
#
_cell.length_a   1.000
_cell.length_b   1.000
_cell.length_c   1.000
_cell.angle_alpha   90.00
_cell.angle_beta   90.00
_cell.angle_gamma   90.00
#
_symmetry.space_group_name_H-M   'P 1'
#
loop_
_entity.id
_entity.type
_entity.pdbx_description
1 polymer ?
#
loop_
_entity_poly.entity_id
_entity_poly.type
_entity_poly.pdbx_seq_one_letter_code
_entity_poly.pdbx_strand_id
1 'polypeptide(L)'
;MATKIAGETYRGEAVTLPLSQDGQVSVYVWPCRILNVNGHGMGGPTIGVDVGNEEVIRYDCHDTPGHWHKGGYDKLGRPGNSHTDFPEGLVRVADQVEWALSQIKDNGSELLKTAEYDDAAGLLDSTMVDKALDGIRAHLKRSNGLREQAITDKLIDADG
;
A
#
# COMPACT_ATOMS: atom_id res chain seq x y z
N MET A 1 3.77 -9.72 4.64
CA MET A 1 2.68 -10.41 3.90
C MET A 1 1.37 -9.68 4.18
N ALA A 2 0.50 -9.51 3.18
CA ALA A 2 -0.81 -8.85 3.33
C ALA A 2 -1.67 -9.53 4.42
N THR A 3 -1.71 -8.96 5.62
CA THR A 3 -2.40 -9.55 6.77
C THR A 3 -3.58 -8.68 7.17
N LYS A 4 -4.73 -9.31 7.44
CA LYS A 4 -5.89 -8.60 7.94
C LYS A 4 -5.70 -8.22 9.40
N ILE A 5 -5.99 -6.96 9.73
CA ILE A 5 -5.96 -6.44 11.08
C ILE A 5 -7.37 -6.54 11.68
N ALA A 6 -7.45 -6.99 12.94
CA ALA A 6 -8.73 -7.11 13.64
C ALA A 6 -9.38 -5.72 13.81
N GLY A 7 -10.68 -5.64 13.53
CA GLY A 7 -11.44 -4.38 13.60
C GLY A 7 -11.51 -3.61 12.27
N GLU A 8 -10.74 -4.01 11.26
CA GLU A 8 -10.80 -3.44 9.92
C GLU A 8 -11.71 -4.24 8.98
N THR A 9 -12.23 -3.56 7.96
CA THR A 9 -13.03 -4.17 6.90
C THR A 9 -12.23 -4.23 5.60
N TYR A 10 -12.32 -5.34 4.89
CA TYR A 10 -11.62 -5.57 3.62
C TYR A 10 -12.63 -5.96 2.55
N ARG A 11 -12.69 -5.17 1.48
CA ARG A 11 -13.53 -5.42 0.31
C ARG A 11 -12.63 -5.78 -0.88
N GLY A 12 -12.94 -6.91 -1.52
CA GLY A 12 -12.10 -7.50 -2.58
C GLY A 12 -11.02 -8.45 -2.04
N GLU A 13 -10.37 -9.16 -2.96
CA GLU A 13 -9.29 -10.09 -2.64
C GLU A 13 -7.95 -9.38 -2.68
N ALA A 14 -7.06 -9.67 -1.73
CA ALA A 14 -5.67 -9.27 -1.86
C ALA A 14 -4.99 -10.03 -3.00
N VAL A 15 -4.01 -9.38 -3.60
CA VAL A 15 -3.01 -10.06 -4.42
C VAL A 15 -1.62 -9.69 -3.92
N THR A 16 -0.72 -10.67 -3.92
CA THR A 16 0.70 -10.50 -3.64
C THR A 16 1.50 -11.00 -4.83
N LEU A 17 2.47 -10.22 -5.28
CA LEU A 17 3.29 -10.49 -6.46
C LEU A 17 4.77 -10.31 -6.09
N PRO A 18 5.66 -11.22 -6.51
CA PRO A 18 7.08 -11.13 -6.19
C PRO A 18 7.75 -9.98 -6.95
N LEU A 19 8.66 -9.27 -6.28
CA LEU A 19 9.56 -8.25 -6.84
C LEU A 19 11.00 -8.76 -6.98
N SER A 20 11.33 -9.91 -6.37
CA SER A 20 12.62 -10.59 -6.48
C SER A 20 12.45 -12.05 -6.93
N GLN A 21 13.49 -12.62 -7.53
CA GLN A 21 13.47 -13.97 -8.10
C GLN A 21 13.20 -15.06 -7.05
N ASP A 22 13.71 -14.88 -5.84
CA ASP A 22 13.53 -15.78 -4.71
C ASP A 22 12.22 -15.52 -3.94
N GLY A 23 11.45 -14.50 -4.32
CA GLY A 23 10.24 -14.08 -3.62
C GLY A 23 10.49 -13.41 -2.27
N GLN A 24 11.75 -13.15 -1.89
CA GLN A 24 12.10 -12.47 -0.65
C GLN A 24 11.50 -11.07 -0.57
N VAL A 25 11.38 -10.36 -1.70
CA VAL A 25 10.71 -9.07 -1.78
C VAL A 25 9.42 -9.23 -2.57
N SER A 26 8.31 -8.71 -2.05
CA SER A 26 7.02 -8.77 -2.74
C SER A 26 6.22 -7.49 -2.56
N VAL A 27 5.32 -7.21 -3.51
CA VAL A 27 4.31 -6.17 -3.39
C VAL A 27 2.95 -6.82 -3.17
N TYR A 28 2.10 -6.20 -2.37
CA TYR A 28 0.71 -6.60 -2.26
C TYR A 28 -0.22 -5.41 -2.45
N VAL A 29 -1.49 -5.70 -2.76
CA VAL A 29 -2.56 -4.70 -2.68
C VAL A 29 -3.83 -5.29 -2.06
N TRP A 30 -4.44 -4.55 -1.16
CA TRP A 30 -5.86 -4.68 -0.81
C TRP A 30 -6.65 -3.68 -1.64
N PRO A 31 -7.62 -4.11 -2.48
CA PRO A 31 -8.36 -3.20 -3.33
C PRO A 31 -9.14 -2.13 -2.57
N CYS A 32 -9.70 -2.49 -1.41
CA CYS A 32 -10.33 -1.56 -0.50
C CYS A 32 -10.20 -2.06 0.93
N ARG A 33 -9.23 -1.51 1.65
CA ARG A 33 -9.08 -1.65 3.10
C ARG A 33 -9.75 -0.45 3.76
N ILE A 34 -10.54 -0.71 4.80
CA ILE A 34 -11.33 0.29 5.51
C ILE A 34 -11.02 0.19 6.99
N LEU A 35 -10.58 1.30 7.56
CA LEU A 35 -10.32 1.46 8.98
C LEU A 35 -11.32 2.46 9.57
N ASN A 36 -11.64 2.28 10.84
CA ASN A 36 -12.46 3.23 11.59
C ASN A 36 -11.55 4.04 12.53
N VAL A 37 -11.51 5.34 12.34
CA VAL A 37 -10.73 6.27 13.16
C VAL A 37 -11.69 7.21 13.86
N ASN A 38 -11.77 7.12 15.19
CA ASN A 38 -12.65 7.97 16.00
C ASN A 38 -14.13 7.97 15.54
N GLY A 39 -14.64 6.84 15.05
CA GLY A 39 -16.00 6.72 14.54
C GLY A 39 -16.15 6.98 13.04
N HIS A 40 -15.12 7.51 12.38
CA HIS A 40 -15.11 7.84 10.96
C HIS A 40 -14.50 6.72 10.12
N GLY A 41 -15.24 6.27 9.12
CA GLY A 41 -14.76 5.28 8.17
C GLY A 41 -13.87 5.91 7.11
N MET A 42 -12.64 5.44 6.95
CA MET A 42 -11.75 5.88 5.88
C MET A 42 -11.18 4.65 5.17
N GLY A 43 -10.97 4.74 3.86
CA GLY A 43 -10.48 3.59 3.12
C GLY A 43 -10.33 3.77 1.62
N GLY A 44 -9.65 2.79 1.04
CA GLY A 44 -9.29 2.75 -0.37
C GLY A 44 -8.26 1.65 -0.62
N PRO A 45 -7.64 1.65 -1.80
CA PRO A 45 -6.50 0.78 -2.07
C PRO A 45 -5.39 0.96 -1.04
N THR A 46 -4.89 -0.14 -0.48
CA THR A 46 -3.68 -0.15 0.35
C THR A 46 -2.65 -1.03 -0.33
N ILE A 47 -1.50 -0.45 -0.67
CA ILE A 47 -0.40 -1.13 -1.35
C ILE A 47 0.76 -1.23 -0.37
N GLY A 48 1.39 -2.39 -0.25
CA GLY A 48 2.56 -2.55 0.60
C GLY A 48 3.68 -3.32 -0.06
N VAL A 49 4.90 -3.11 0.44
CA VAL A 49 6.09 -3.87 0.07
C VAL A 49 6.57 -4.66 1.27
N ASP A 50 6.66 -5.97 1.11
CA ASP A 50 7.12 -6.90 2.12
C ASP A 50 8.56 -7.35 1.84
N VAL A 51 9.33 -7.54 2.90
CA VAL A 51 10.60 -8.29 2.88
C VAL A 51 10.43 -9.52 3.79
N GLY A 52 10.41 -10.70 3.18
CA GLY A 52 10.01 -11.94 3.83
C GLY A 52 8.56 -11.84 4.31
N ASN A 53 8.36 -11.86 5.64
CA ASN A 53 7.04 -11.73 6.25
C ASN A 53 6.79 -10.37 6.90
N GLU A 54 7.74 -9.43 6.80
CA GLU A 54 7.65 -8.12 7.41
C GLU A 54 7.24 -7.08 6.37
N GLU A 55 6.27 -6.24 6.71
CA GLU A 55 5.86 -5.14 5.86
C GLU A 55 6.78 -3.94 6.11
N VAL A 56 7.45 -3.48 5.06
CA VAL A 56 8.50 -2.46 5.18
C VAL A 56 8.00 -1.08 4.75
N ILE A 57 7.13 -1.05 3.74
CA ILE A 57 6.56 0.16 3.15
C ILE A 57 5.07 -0.07 2.96
N ARG A 58 4.25 0.94 3.26
CA ARG A 58 2.80 0.93 3.02
C ARG A 58 2.32 2.25 2.44
N TYR A 59 1.43 2.21 1.47
CA TYR A 59 0.73 3.34 0.90
C TYR A 59 -0.77 3.14 1.12
N ASP A 60 -1.38 4.00 1.93
CA ASP A 60 -2.81 4.04 2.20
C ASP A 60 -3.46 5.10 1.30
N CYS A 61 -3.76 4.71 0.06
CA CYS A 61 -4.33 5.56 -0.99
C CYS A 61 -5.83 5.80 -0.75
N HIS A 62 -6.16 6.54 0.32
CA HIS A 62 -7.51 6.63 0.88
C HIS A 62 -8.22 7.95 0.60
N ASP A 63 -7.69 8.78 -0.32
CA ASP A 63 -8.15 10.14 -0.60
C ASP A 63 -7.66 11.14 0.45
N THR A 64 -8.56 11.69 1.26
CA THR A 64 -8.24 12.52 2.42
C THR A 64 -8.78 11.82 3.69
N PRO A 65 -7.92 11.47 4.67
CA PRO A 65 -6.46 11.56 4.68
C PRO A 65 -5.80 10.31 4.07
N GLY A 66 -5.24 10.46 2.87
CA GLY A 66 -4.28 9.50 2.31
C GLY A 66 -2.88 9.76 2.87
N HIS A 67 -2.15 8.69 3.16
CA HIS A 67 -0.79 8.77 3.67
C HIS A 67 0.00 7.52 3.31
N TRP A 68 1.28 7.51 3.64
CA TRP A 68 2.12 6.35 3.46
C TRP A 68 3.17 6.27 4.57
N HIS A 69 3.82 5.12 4.65
CA HIS A 69 4.78 4.80 5.68
C HIS A 69 6.10 4.39 5.06
N LYS A 70 7.16 5.13 5.40
CA LYS A 70 8.54 4.82 5.02
C LYS A 70 9.35 4.33 6.21
N GLY A 71 10.32 3.45 5.98
CA GLY A 71 11.35 3.13 6.97
C GLY A 71 11.03 2.00 7.95
N GLY A 72 10.25 1.00 7.54
CA GLY A 72 9.93 -0.16 8.39
C GLY A 72 8.65 0.07 9.21
N TYR A 73 7.50 -0.12 8.56
CA TYR A 73 6.20 -0.16 9.23
C TYR A 73 6.28 -1.16 10.40
N ASP A 74 5.89 -0.73 11.60
CA ASP A 74 5.91 -1.53 12.84
C ASP A 74 7.26 -1.97 13.44
N LYS A 75 8.40 -1.34 13.10
CA LYS A 75 9.61 -1.53 13.92
C LYS A 75 9.35 -1.04 15.35
N LEU A 76 9.37 -1.98 16.31
CA LEU A 76 8.95 -1.88 17.73
C LEU A 76 9.58 -0.75 18.57
N GLY A 77 10.43 0.10 18.00
CA GLY A 77 11.00 1.29 18.65
C GLY A 77 10.54 2.64 18.07
N ARG A 78 9.76 2.67 16.98
CA ARG A 78 9.29 3.91 16.32
C ARG A 78 7.83 3.86 15.80
N PRO A 79 6.86 3.24 16.50
CA PRO A 79 5.48 3.23 16.04
C PRO A 79 4.95 4.67 15.89
N GLY A 80 4.37 4.99 14.73
CA GLY A 80 3.84 6.31 14.40
C GLY A 80 4.84 7.30 13.78
N ASN A 81 6.15 7.01 13.77
CA ASN A 81 7.16 7.95 13.23
C ASN A 81 7.50 7.72 11.75
N SER A 82 6.84 6.75 11.11
CA SER A 82 6.96 6.47 9.67
C SER A 82 5.92 7.19 8.82
N HIS A 83 4.86 7.73 9.46
CA HIS A 83 3.78 8.44 8.78
C HIS A 83 4.34 9.58 7.94
N THR A 84 4.00 9.58 6.66
CA THR A 84 4.37 10.60 5.70
C THR A 84 3.14 10.93 4.89
N ASP A 85 2.82 12.22 4.78
CA ASP A 85 1.73 12.65 3.92
C ASP A 85 2.11 12.45 2.45
N PHE A 86 1.11 12.27 1.59
CA PHE A 86 1.34 12.37 0.16
C PHE A 86 1.79 13.79 -0.23
N PRO A 87 2.45 13.96 -1.40
CA PRO A 87 2.77 15.29 -1.92
C PRO A 87 1.55 16.22 -1.94
N GLU A 88 1.79 17.52 -1.70
CA GLU A 88 0.73 18.52 -1.71
C GLU A 88 -0.09 18.47 -3.01
N GLY A 89 -1.42 18.46 -2.88
CA GLY A 89 -2.35 18.36 -4.01
C GLY A 89 -2.62 16.95 -4.54
N LEU A 90 -1.93 15.91 -4.03
CA LEU A 90 -2.16 14.52 -4.41
C LEU A 90 -3.31 13.90 -3.60
N VAL A 91 -4.53 14.32 -3.93
CA VAL A 91 -5.74 13.95 -3.18
C VAL A 91 -6.46 12.75 -3.80
N ARG A 92 -6.68 12.73 -5.11
CA ARG A 92 -7.48 11.67 -5.75
C ARG A 92 -6.85 10.29 -5.55
N VAL A 93 -7.66 9.31 -5.13
CA VAL A 93 -7.24 7.91 -4.93
C VAL A 93 -6.46 7.34 -6.13
N ALA A 94 -6.96 7.56 -7.35
CA ALA A 94 -6.31 7.05 -8.55
C ALA A 94 -4.89 7.63 -8.75
N ASP A 95 -4.68 8.90 -8.40
CA ASP A 95 -3.38 9.55 -8.50
C ASP A 95 -2.44 9.09 -7.38
N GLN A 96 -2.96 8.90 -6.17
CA GLN A 96 -2.20 8.31 -5.05
C GLN A 96 -1.71 6.90 -5.38
N VAL A 97 -2.56 6.09 -6.03
CA VAL A 97 -2.19 4.74 -6.50
C VAL A 97 -1.05 4.81 -7.53
N GLU A 98 -1.19 5.59 -8.60
CA GLU A 98 -0.14 5.65 -9.63
C GLU A 98 1.17 6.24 -9.06
N TRP A 99 1.07 7.21 -8.15
CA TRP A 99 2.23 7.73 -7.45
C TRP A 99 2.90 6.64 -6.60
N ALA A 100 2.15 5.87 -5.80
CA ALA A 100 2.70 4.78 -5.00
C ALA A 100 3.42 3.73 -5.87
N LEU A 101 2.81 3.34 -6.99
CA LEU A 101 3.43 2.40 -7.95
C LEU A 101 4.72 2.97 -8.55
N SER A 102 4.75 4.28 -8.86
CA SER A 102 5.98 4.94 -9.31
C SER A 102 7.07 4.94 -8.24
N GLN A 103 6.71 5.12 -6.96
CA GLN A 103 7.69 5.09 -5.88
C GLN A 103 8.31 3.71 -5.69
N ILE A 104 7.50 2.65 -5.81
CA ILE A 104 8.01 1.27 -5.75
C ILE A 104 8.97 1.01 -6.92
N LYS A 105 8.63 1.48 -8.12
CA LYS A 105 9.47 1.31 -9.32
C LYS A 105 10.78 2.09 -9.25
N ASP A 106 10.69 3.39 -9.00
CA ASP A 106 11.79 4.32 -9.19
C ASP A 106 12.65 4.43 -7.93
N ASN A 107 12.04 4.28 -6.76
CA ASN A 107 12.67 4.52 -5.46
C ASN A 107 12.67 3.29 -4.53
N GLY A 108 12.14 2.14 -4.96
CA GLY A 108 11.98 0.96 -4.12
C GLY A 108 13.27 0.49 -3.45
N SER A 109 14.38 0.44 -4.18
CA SER A 109 15.68 0.04 -3.62
C SER A 109 16.18 1.03 -2.55
N GLU A 110 16.04 2.33 -2.77
CA GLU A 110 16.45 3.35 -1.80
C GLU A 110 15.57 3.35 -0.54
N LEU A 111 14.25 3.16 -0.72
CA LEU A 111 13.31 3.06 0.38
C LEU A 111 13.58 1.84 1.27
N LEU A 112 13.92 0.69 0.67
CA LEU A 112 14.32 -0.51 1.41
C LEU A 112 15.61 -0.31 2.20
N LYS A 113 16.62 0.36 1.62
CA LYS A 113 17.86 0.73 2.33
C LYS A 113 17.60 1.69 3.48
N THR A 114 16.74 2.69 3.26
CA THR A 114 16.31 3.63 4.31
C THR A 114 15.63 2.90 5.46
N ALA A 115 14.93 1.81 5.16
CA ALA A 115 14.32 0.94 6.14
C ALA A 115 15.29 -0.11 6.73
N GLU A 116 16.60 -0.06 6.41
CA GLU A 116 17.65 -0.97 6.88
C GLU A 116 17.52 -2.41 6.32
N TYR A 117 17.04 -2.55 5.08
CA TYR A 117 16.97 -3.82 4.34
C TYR A 117 17.88 -3.80 3.10
N ASP A 118 19.16 -3.44 3.27
CA ASP A 118 20.14 -3.31 2.20
C ASP A 118 20.28 -4.58 1.34
N ASP A 119 20.30 -5.76 1.96
CA ASP A 119 20.39 -7.04 1.25
C ASP A 119 19.18 -7.24 0.35
N ALA A 120 17.96 -7.00 0.86
CA ALA A 120 16.73 -7.13 0.09
C ALA A 120 16.62 -6.08 -1.02
N ALA A 121 17.13 -4.86 -0.78
CA ALA A 121 17.19 -3.81 -1.79
C ALA A 121 18.03 -4.20 -3.02
N GLY A 122 19.04 -5.08 -2.82
CA GLY A 122 19.84 -5.65 -3.90
C GLY A 122 19.18 -6.80 -4.66
N LEU A 123 18.05 -7.33 -4.17
CA LEU A 123 17.32 -8.45 -4.79
C LEU A 123 16.22 -8.00 -5.75
N LEU A 124 15.87 -6.71 -5.77
CA LEU A 124 14.85 -6.18 -6.67
C LEU A 124 15.23 -6.44 -8.13
N ASP A 125 14.38 -7.17 -8.83
CA ASP A 125 14.52 -7.44 -10.26
C ASP A 125 13.60 -6.50 -11.04
N SER A 126 14.18 -5.64 -11.88
CA SER A 126 13.42 -4.60 -12.60
C SER A 126 12.32 -5.15 -13.49
N THR A 127 12.53 -6.31 -14.12
CA THR A 127 11.53 -6.94 -14.98
C THR A 127 10.38 -7.51 -14.16
N MET A 128 10.69 -8.09 -12.99
CA MET A 128 9.66 -8.56 -12.05
C MET A 128 8.89 -7.41 -11.43
N VAL A 129 9.56 -6.31 -11.08
CA VAL A 129 8.92 -5.08 -10.58
C VAL A 129 7.91 -4.57 -11.61
N ASP A 130 8.32 -4.37 -12.87
CA ASP A 130 7.42 -3.90 -13.92
C ASP A 130 6.20 -4.82 -14.09
N LYS A 131 6.42 -6.14 -14.17
CA LYS A 131 5.35 -7.12 -14.28
C LYS A 131 4.41 -7.13 -13.07
N ALA A 132 4.95 -7.01 -11.86
CA ALA A 132 4.17 -7.00 -10.65
C ALA A 132 3.29 -5.75 -10.58
N LEU A 133 3.84 -4.57 -10.88
CA LEU A 133 3.09 -3.31 -10.87
C LEU A 133 1.96 -3.31 -11.91
N ASP A 134 2.20 -3.86 -13.10
CA ASP A 134 1.13 -4.07 -14.10
C ASP A 134 0.05 -5.04 -13.61
N GLY A 135 0.46 -6.08 -12.88
CA GLY A 135 -0.46 -6.99 -12.19
C GLY A 135 -1.33 -6.28 -11.16
N ILE A 136 -0.75 -5.39 -10.34
CA ILE A 136 -1.47 -4.57 -9.37
C ILE A 136 -2.47 -3.65 -10.07
N ARG A 137 -2.06 -2.93 -11.13
CA ARG A 137 -2.97 -2.08 -11.92
C ARG A 137 -4.15 -2.87 -12.49
N ALA A 138 -3.86 -4.02 -13.09
CA ALA A 138 -4.88 -4.88 -13.67
C ALA A 138 -5.85 -5.40 -12.61
N HIS A 139 -5.35 -5.71 -11.41
CA HIS A 139 -6.17 -6.15 -10.29
C HIS A 139 -7.08 -5.05 -9.78
N LEU A 140 -6.53 -3.86 -9.50
CA LEU A 140 -7.32 -2.70 -9.08
C LEU A 140 -8.39 -2.33 -10.10
N LYS A 141 -8.08 -2.42 -11.40
CA LYS A 141 -9.06 -2.21 -12.47
C LYS A 141 -10.22 -3.21 -12.43
N ARG A 142 -9.95 -4.49 -12.15
CA ARG A 142 -11.01 -5.51 -11.99
C ARG A 142 -11.83 -5.32 -10.72
N SER A 143 -11.22 -4.74 -9.70
CA SER A 143 -11.84 -4.45 -8.39
C SER A 143 -12.40 -3.03 -8.28
N ASN A 144 -12.54 -2.32 -9.41
CA ASN A 144 -13.08 -0.96 -9.43
C ASN A 144 -14.52 -0.92 -8.91
N GLY A 145 -14.92 0.18 -8.25
CA GLY A 145 -16.26 0.34 -7.68
C GLY A 145 -16.39 -0.09 -6.21
N LEU A 146 -15.41 -0.81 -5.65
CA LEU A 146 -15.49 -1.29 -4.26
C LEU A 146 -15.49 -0.15 -3.24
N ARG A 147 -14.71 0.92 -3.48
CA ARG A 147 -14.67 2.08 -2.59
C ARG A 147 -15.98 2.87 -2.68
N GLU A 148 -16.49 3.09 -3.88
CA GLU A 148 -17.75 3.78 -4.14
C GLU A 148 -18.93 3.04 -3.50
N GLN A 149 -18.92 1.71 -3.57
CA GLN A 149 -19.90 0.89 -2.87
C GLN A 149 -19.75 0.99 -1.35
N ALA A 150 -18.52 1.00 -0.82
CA ALA A 150 -18.29 1.17 0.62
C ALA A 150 -18.75 2.54 1.14
N ILE A 151 -18.62 3.61 0.35
CA ILE A 151 -19.19 4.92 0.65
C ILE A 151 -20.73 4.85 0.65
N THR A 152 -21.32 4.21 -0.36
CA THR A 152 -22.78 4.00 -0.45
C THR A 152 -23.32 3.21 0.75
N ASP A 153 -22.55 2.21 1.19
CA ASP A 153 -22.85 1.37 2.36
C ASP A 153 -22.58 2.09 3.70
N LYS A 154 -22.10 3.34 3.68
CA LYS A 154 -21.71 4.14 4.86
C LYS A 154 -20.63 3.49 5.72
N LEU A 155 -19.72 2.76 5.06
CA LEU A 155 -18.51 2.21 5.69
C LEU A 155 -17.32 3.15 5.55
N ILE A 156 -17.36 4.03 4.54
CA ILE A 156 -16.40 5.12 4.33
C ILE A 156 -17.22 6.42 4.31
N ASP A 157 -16.75 7.43 5.01
CA ASP A 157 -17.36 8.75 5.00
C ASP A 157 -17.02 9.44 3.66
N ALA A 158 -18.03 10.02 3.01
CA ALA A 158 -17.85 10.66 1.70
C ALA A 158 -17.01 11.95 1.74
N ASP A 159 -16.88 12.52 2.94
CA ASP A 159 -16.18 13.77 3.23
C ASP A 159 -15.11 13.49 4.29
N GLY A 160 -13.88 13.23 3.84
CA GLY A 160 -12.66 13.41 4.63
C GLY A 160 -11.95 14.67 4.19
#